data_AF-A0A816D5E4-F1
#
_entry.id   AF-A0A816D5E4-F1
#
_cell.length_a   1.000
_cell.length_b   1.000
_cell.length_c   1.000
_cell.angle_alpha   90.00
_cell.angle_beta   90.00
_cell.angle_gamma   90.00
#
_symmetry.space_group_name_H-M   'P 1'
#
loop_
_entity.id
_entity.type
_entity.pdbx_description
1 polymer ?
#
loop_
_entity_poly.entity_id
_entity_poly.type
_entity_poly.pdbx_seq_one_letter_code
_entity_poly.pdbx_strand_id
1 'polypeptide(L)'
;MVEYGAGSSTFFFSSYVDHYISIEHSPDYCRELERMAASQPHRSIKIYYMERNSSGFSIKHCFEQDSSLKSNVTSHIDIYCIPRNAYSFQAYRLWATGKRSTYTMYRDYVDFLSIYFREKKFDFIFLDGRARPQVAYAVLKQLNGLNAKVFIHDWNQRKEYHIIVKEFYNIIDQQMESNQVGGGGLVVLEKKSEDIGKDNINDIQWKYEKEPNWWI
;
A
#
# COMPACT_ATOMS: atom_id res chain seq x y z
N MET A 1 7.52 -8.67 -4.89
CA MET A 1 6.25 -7.93 -5.06
C MET A 1 6.00 -7.04 -3.85
N VAL A 2 5.31 -5.91 -4.02
CA VAL A 2 4.83 -5.08 -2.88
C VAL A 2 3.32 -5.01 -2.87
N GLU A 3 2.74 -4.96 -1.68
CA GLU A 3 1.34 -4.69 -1.42
C GLU A 3 1.18 -3.53 -0.44
N TYR A 4 0.14 -2.73 -0.67
CA TYR A 4 -0.39 -1.78 0.29
C TYR A 4 -1.77 -2.28 0.75
N GLY A 5 -1.89 -2.62 2.02
CA GLY A 5 -3.03 -3.31 2.64
C GLY A 5 -2.72 -4.78 2.89
N ALA A 6 -2.26 -5.13 4.09
CA ALA A 6 -1.94 -6.53 4.39
C ALA A 6 -3.21 -7.35 4.66
N GLY A 7 -3.18 -8.64 4.39
CA GLY A 7 -4.34 -9.51 4.63
C GLY A 7 -4.24 -10.88 3.98
N SER A 8 -5.38 -11.43 3.58
CA SER A 8 -5.43 -12.76 2.93
C SER A 8 -4.67 -12.80 1.60
N SER A 9 -4.74 -11.70 0.83
CA SER A 9 -3.96 -11.47 -0.38
C SER A 9 -2.46 -11.62 -0.16
N THR A 10 -1.92 -11.09 0.95
CA THR A 10 -0.50 -11.21 1.31
C THR A 10 -0.06 -12.68 1.37
N PHE A 11 -0.83 -13.53 2.04
CA PHE A 11 -0.51 -14.95 2.16
C PHE A 11 -0.77 -15.72 0.87
N PHE A 12 -1.78 -15.34 0.10
CA PHE A 12 -2.08 -15.98 -1.19
C PHE A 12 -0.97 -15.67 -2.22
N PHE A 13 -0.71 -14.39 -2.49
CA PHE A 13 0.18 -13.95 -3.56
C PHE A 13 1.66 -14.16 -3.27
N SER A 14 2.06 -14.22 -1.99
CA SER A 14 3.45 -14.57 -1.60
C SER A 14 3.88 -15.95 -2.11
N SER A 15 2.96 -16.85 -2.44
CA SER A 15 3.29 -18.17 -2.99
C SER A 15 3.81 -18.12 -4.42
N TYR A 16 3.67 -16.97 -5.11
CA TYR A 16 4.08 -16.78 -6.51
C TYR A 16 5.37 -15.96 -6.65
N VAL A 17 5.98 -15.54 -5.54
CA VAL A 17 7.20 -14.71 -5.54
C VAL A 17 8.14 -15.12 -4.40
N ASP A 18 9.43 -14.95 -4.61
CA ASP A 18 10.43 -15.28 -3.58
C ASP A 18 10.38 -14.32 -2.38
N HIS A 19 10.08 -13.04 -2.64
CA HIS A 19 9.98 -11.99 -1.62
C HIS A 19 8.74 -11.12 -1.81
N TYR A 20 7.92 -11.09 -0.76
CA TYR A 20 6.69 -10.33 -0.69
C TYR A 20 6.75 -9.29 0.44
N ILE A 21 6.54 -8.03 0.11
CA ILE A 21 6.47 -6.94 1.09
C ILE A 21 5.03 -6.48 1.18
N SER A 22 4.47 -6.37 2.38
CA SER A 22 3.12 -5.82 2.59
C SER A 22 3.15 -4.67 3.58
N ILE A 23 2.41 -3.60 3.31
CA ILE A 23 2.41 -2.38 4.12
C ILE A 23 1.01 -2.20 4.71
N GLU A 24 0.91 -2.16 6.04
CA GLU A 24 -0.37 -2.09 6.76
C GLU A 24 -0.43 -0.87 7.67
N HIS A 25 -1.55 -0.16 7.65
CA HIS A 25 -1.73 1.08 8.40
C HIS A 25 -2.30 0.88 9.82
N SER A 26 -2.88 -0.28 10.09
CA SER A 26 -3.60 -0.62 11.32
C SER A 26 -2.72 -1.48 12.25
N PRO A 27 -2.16 -0.92 13.34
CA PRO A 27 -1.36 -1.69 14.29
C PRO A 27 -2.15 -2.83 14.94
N ASP A 28 -3.45 -2.62 15.18
CA ASP A 28 -4.32 -3.67 15.75
C ASP A 28 -4.46 -4.83 14.78
N TYR A 29 -4.63 -4.54 13.48
CA TYR A 29 -4.70 -5.59 12.47
C TYR A 29 -3.35 -6.30 12.28
N CYS A 30 -2.22 -5.59 12.42
CA CYS A 30 -0.91 -6.22 12.44
C CYS A 30 -0.75 -7.27 13.56
N ARG A 31 -1.33 -7.03 14.74
CA ARG A 31 -1.33 -8.04 15.81
C ARG A 31 -2.17 -9.26 15.45
N GLU A 32 -3.24 -9.09 14.68
CA GLU A 32 -3.99 -10.23 14.13
C GLU A 32 -3.16 -11.00 13.09
N LEU A 33 -2.36 -10.30 12.27
CA LEU A 33 -1.46 -10.92 11.30
C LEU A 33 -0.36 -11.76 11.97
N GLU A 34 0.08 -11.45 13.18
CA GLU A 34 0.99 -12.31 13.94
C GLU A 34 0.39 -13.70 14.20
N ARG A 35 -0.91 -13.76 14.50
CA ARG A 35 -1.64 -15.02 14.70
C ARG A 35 -1.79 -15.79 13.39
N MET A 36 -2.10 -15.07 12.30
CA MET A 36 -2.17 -15.67 10.96
C MET A 36 -0.81 -16.19 10.50
N ALA A 37 0.28 -15.50 10.84
CA ALA A 37 1.63 -15.92 10.50
C ALA A 37 1.97 -17.27 11.13
N ALA A 38 1.56 -17.51 12.38
CA ALA A 38 1.80 -18.78 13.07
C ALA A 38 1.22 -20.00 12.33
N SER A 39 0.18 -19.83 11.49
CA SER A 39 -0.43 -20.91 10.70
C SER A 39 0.14 -21.09 9.29
N GLN A 40 1.28 -20.46 8.95
CA GLN A 40 1.90 -20.54 7.62
C GLN A 40 3.24 -21.31 7.64
N PRO A 41 3.24 -22.66 7.56
CA PRO A 41 4.43 -23.48 7.80
C PRO A 41 5.53 -23.39 6.72
N HIS A 42 5.19 -22.99 5.50
CA HIS A 42 6.12 -22.96 4.36
C HIS A 42 6.66 -21.56 4.03
N ARG A 43 6.48 -20.60 4.95
CA ARG A 43 6.88 -19.20 4.74
C ARG A 43 7.79 -18.75 5.86
N SER A 44 8.62 -17.74 5.56
CA SER A 44 9.33 -17.00 6.59
C SER A 44 8.70 -15.62 6.71
N ILE A 45 8.04 -15.35 7.84
CA ILE A 45 7.27 -14.12 8.03
C ILE A 45 7.92 -13.26 9.12
N LYS A 46 8.12 -11.97 8.81
CA LYS A 46 8.51 -10.94 9.76
C LYS A 46 7.52 -9.78 9.71
N ILE A 47 7.17 -9.24 10.86
CA ILE A 47 6.25 -8.11 11.00
C ILE A 47 6.95 -6.99 11.77
N TYR A 48 7.22 -5.88 11.09
CA TYR A 48 7.94 -4.72 11.62
C TYR A 48 6.97 -3.62 11.98
N TYR A 49 6.94 -3.24 13.25
CA TYR A 49 6.20 -2.07 13.72
C TYR A 49 7.09 -0.85 13.59
N MET A 50 6.70 0.06 12.71
CA MET A 50 7.52 1.20 12.34
C MET A 50 7.05 2.46 13.08
N GLU A 51 8.01 3.33 13.37
CA GLU A 51 7.77 4.68 13.89
C GLU A 51 8.53 5.69 13.02
N ARG A 52 7.95 6.87 12.81
CA ARG A 52 8.59 7.95 12.05
C ARG A 52 9.11 9.04 13.00
N ASN A 53 10.38 9.37 12.86
CA ASN A 53 11.04 10.49 13.54
C ASN A 53 11.66 11.47 12.53
N SER A 54 12.40 12.47 13.00
CA SER A 54 13.03 13.49 12.15
C SER A 54 14.03 12.93 11.14
N SER A 55 14.63 11.76 11.43
CA SER A 55 15.62 11.10 10.58
C SER A 55 15.02 10.07 9.62
N GLY A 56 13.71 9.79 9.69
CA GLY A 56 13.03 8.83 8.83
C GLY A 56 12.25 7.77 9.62
N PHE A 57 12.15 6.55 9.07
CA PHE A 57 11.49 5.43 9.73
C PHE A 57 12.48 4.57 10.51
N SER A 58 12.08 4.14 11.71
CA SER A 58 12.82 3.20 12.55
C SER A 58 11.92 2.05 12.99
N ILE A 59 12.50 0.87 13.17
CA ILE A 59 11.80 -0.30 13.71
C ILE A 59 11.67 -0.13 15.23
N LYS A 60 10.43 -0.12 15.73
CA LYS A 60 10.11 -0.07 17.15
C LYS A 60 9.99 -1.47 17.76
N HIS A 61 9.39 -2.39 17.00
CA HIS A 61 9.20 -3.77 17.39
C HIS A 61 9.22 -4.65 16.14
N CYS A 62 9.66 -5.89 16.31
CA CYS A 62 9.65 -6.89 15.24
C CYS A 62 9.11 -8.21 15.83
N PHE A 63 8.07 -8.72 15.20
CA PHE A 63 7.65 -10.10 15.37
C PHE A 63 8.32 -10.95 14.29
N GLU A 64 8.88 -12.09 14.69
CA GLU A 64 9.45 -13.08 13.78
C GLU A 64 8.78 -14.42 14.04
N GLN A 65 8.23 -15.01 12.98
CA GLN A 65 7.63 -16.34 13.05
C GLN A 65 8.69 -17.39 13.40
N ASP A 66 8.37 -18.25 14.36
CA ASP A 66 9.28 -19.29 14.87
C ASP A 66 9.84 -20.17 13.73
N SER A 67 11.17 -20.24 13.70
CA SER A 67 11.94 -21.01 12.74
C SER A 67 11.88 -22.53 12.93
N SER A 68 11.52 -23.01 14.13
CA SER A 68 11.42 -24.43 14.44
C SER A 68 10.32 -25.17 13.64
N LEU A 69 9.37 -24.41 13.08
CA LEU A 69 8.26 -24.91 12.26
C LEU A 69 8.54 -24.84 10.75
N LYS A 70 9.71 -24.30 10.34
CA LYS A 70 10.06 -24.07 8.92
C LYS A 70 10.62 -25.34 8.30
N SER A 71 9.83 -26.05 7.51
CA SER A 71 10.34 -27.03 6.55
C SER A 71 10.09 -26.52 5.13
N ASN A 72 11.16 -26.48 4.32
CA ASN A 72 11.14 -26.05 2.92
C ASN A 72 10.48 -24.67 2.72
N VAL A 73 11.12 -23.61 3.21
CA VAL A 73 10.65 -22.23 3.00
C VAL A 73 10.63 -21.92 1.50
N THR A 74 9.46 -21.57 0.98
CA THR A 74 9.28 -21.24 -0.45
C THR A 74 9.15 -19.74 -0.71
N SER A 75 8.91 -18.93 0.33
CA SER A 75 8.72 -17.49 0.18
C SER A 75 9.02 -16.73 1.46
N HIS A 76 9.58 -15.54 1.33
CA HIS A 76 9.80 -14.59 2.42
C HIS A 76 8.71 -13.50 2.40
N ILE A 77 8.11 -13.23 3.56
CA ILE A 77 7.12 -12.16 3.74
C ILE A 77 7.63 -11.18 4.79
N ASP A 78 7.74 -9.91 4.39
CA ASP A 78 7.96 -8.80 5.32
C ASP A 78 6.70 -7.92 5.36
N ILE A 79 6.09 -7.78 6.53
CA ILE A 79 4.93 -6.91 6.76
C ILE A 79 5.41 -5.68 7.53
N TYR A 80 5.15 -4.48 7.02
CA TYR A 80 5.51 -3.21 7.66
C TYR A 80 4.25 -2.51 8.17
N CYS A 81 4.14 -2.40 9.49
CA CYS A 81 3.04 -1.76 10.18
C CYS A 81 3.35 -0.27 10.37
N ILE A 82 2.75 0.56 9.53
CA ILE A 82 2.96 2.01 9.46
C ILE A 82 1.72 2.72 10.02
N PRO A 83 1.69 3.05 11.33
CA PRO A 83 0.50 3.64 11.92
C PRO A 83 0.11 4.96 11.22
N ARG A 84 -1.19 5.22 11.17
CA ARG A 84 -1.71 6.55 10.81
C ARG A 84 -1.10 7.62 11.70
N ASN A 85 -0.97 8.83 11.16
CA ASN A 85 -0.42 9.95 11.93
C ASN A 85 -1.36 10.29 13.13
N ALA A 86 -0.89 10.00 14.35
CA ALA A 86 -1.69 10.08 15.57
C ALA A 86 -2.25 11.49 15.86
N TYR A 87 -1.49 12.54 15.54
CA TYR A 87 -1.92 13.93 15.74
C TYR A 87 -3.13 14.28 14.87
N SER A 88 -3.13 13.82 13.62
CA SER A 88 -4.27 14.00 12.73
C SER A 88 -5.48 13.15 13.18
N PHE A 89 -5.25 11.98 13.77
CA PHE A 89 -6.32 11.07 14.17
C PHE A 89 -7.08 11.54 15.43
N GLN A 90 -6.39 12.05 16.45
CA GLN A 90 -7.05 12.58 17.65
C GLN A 90 -7.84 13.87 17.34
N ALA A 91 -7.26 14.77 16.55
CA ALA A 91 -7.97 15.95 16.07
C ALA A 91 -9.18 15.55 15.20
N TYR A 92 -9.02 14.59 14.29
CA TYR A 92 -10.13 14.08 13.49
C TYR A 92 -11.25 13.50 14.36
N ARG A 93 -10.94 12.72 15.40
CA ARG A 93 -11.96 12.12 16.28
C ARG A 93 -12.76 13.15 17.07
N LEU A 94 -12.18 14.32 17.37
CA LEU A 94 -12.83 15.41 18.11
C LEU A 94 -13.65 16.34 17.20
N TRP A 95 -13.25 16.52 15.93
CA TRP A 95 -13.79 17.57 15.05
C TRP A 95 -14.48 17.05 13.78
N ALA A 96 -14.34 15.77 13.43
CA ALA A 96 -14.91 15.20 12.20
C ALA A 96 -16.19 14.41 12.47
N THR A 97 -17.32 15.11 12.55
CA THR A 97 -18.65 14.52 12.38
C THR A 97 -18.84 14.13 10.90
N GLY A 98 -18.35 12.95 10.52
CA GLY A 98 -18.69 12.31 9.23
C GLY A 98 -17.85 12.66 8.01
N LYS A 99 -16.69 13.32 8.14
CA LYS A 99 -15.76 13.48 7.01
C LYS A 99 -15.05 12.17 6.65
N ARG A 100 -14.48 12.07 5.45
CA ARG A 100 -13.72 10.91 4.94
C ARG A 100 -12.23 11.01 5.34
N SER A 101 -11.51 9.91 5.19
CA SER A 101 -10.06 9.81 5.45
C SER A 101 -9.25 10.81 4.58
N THR A 102 -8.28 11.53 5.17
CA THR A 102 -7.41 12.50 4.44
C THR A 102 -6.00 11.94 4.22
N TYR A 103 -5.25 12.46 3.25
CA TYR A 103 -3.81 12.12 3.09
C TYR A 103 -3.01 12.41 4.35
N THR A 104 -3.28 13.51 5.07
CA THR A 104 -2.53 13.84 6.29
C THR A 104 -2.60 12.73 7.34
N MET A 105 -3.72 11.98 7.38
CA MET A 105 -3.88 10.79 8.21
C MET A 105 -3.02 9.61 7.77
N TYR A 106 -2.78 9.46 6.47
CA TYR A 106 -2.09 8.33 5.86
C TYR A 106 -0.72 8.68 5.26
N ARG A 107 -0.21 9.90 5.46
CA ARG A 107 1.01 10.39 4.81
C ARG A 107 2.17 9.41 4.98
N ASP A 108 2.42 8.99 6.22
CA ASP A 108 3.55 8.12 6.53
C ASP A 108 3.36 6.73 5.90
N TYR A 109 2.13 6.24 5.86
CA TYR A 109 1.77 5.02 5.15
C TYR A 109 2.00 5.16 3.64
N VAL A 110 1.46 6.21 3.00
CA VAL A 110 1.59 6.47 1.55
C VAL A 110 3.06 6.60 1.15
N ASP A 111 3.81 7.42 1.87
CA ASP A 111 5.18 7.79 1.51
C ASP A 111 6.22 6.72 1.91
N PHE A 112 5.81 5.66 2.63
CA PHE A 112 6.70 4.69 3.26
C PHE A 112 7.75 4.12 2.29
N LEU A 113 7.34 3.60 1.14
CA LEU A 113 8.28 3.04 0.16
C LEU A 113 9.31 4.08 -0.30
N SER A 114 8.88 5.30 -0.58
CA SER A 114 9.76 6.36 -1.08
C SER A 114 10.81 6.81 -0.07
N ILE A 115 10.50 6.68 1.22
CA ILE A 115 11.38 7.08 2.31
C ILE A 115 12.28 5.91 2.74
N TYR A 116 11.70 4.74 2.98
CA TYR A 116 12.40 3.60 3.56
C TYR A 116 13.09 2.73 2.51
N PHE A 117 12.48 2.57 1.33
CA PHE A 117 12.98 1.77 0.21
C PHE A 117 13.36 2.64 -0.99
N ARG A 118 14.07 3.74 -0.72
CA ARG A 118 14.33 4.82 -1.70
C ARG A 118 14.82 4.32 -3.07
N GLU A 119 15.78 3.40 -3.04
CA GLU A 119 16.43 2.87 -4.24
C GLU A 119 15.80 1.57 -4.77
N LYS A 120 14.89 0.94 -4.01
CA LYS A 120 14.30 -0.34 -4.43
C LYS A 120 13.24 -0.11 -5.50
N LYS A 121 13.28 -0.93 -6.54
CA LYS A 121 12.27 -0.99 -7.60
C LYS A 121 11.50 -2.29 -7.54
N PHE A 122 10.28 -2.29 -8.05
CA PHE A 122 9.38 -3.43 -8.04
C PHE A 122 8.69 -3.61 -9.39
N ASP A 123 8.60 -4.86 -9.83
CA ASP A 123 7.89 -5.24 -11.05
C ASP A 123 6.37 -5.30 -10.85
N PHE A 124 5.94 -5.59 -9.63
CA PHE A 124 4.52 -5.74 -9.27
C PHE A 124 4.20 -5.02 -7.96
N ILE A 125 3.20 -4.15 -8.01
CA ILE A 125 2.65 -3.44 -6.84
C ILE A 125 1.13 -3.65 -6.79
N PHE A 126 0.60 -4.15 -5.67
CA PHE A 126 -0.84 -4.35 -5.45
C PHE A 126 -1.39 -3.38 -4.41
N LEU A 127 -2.49 -2.70 -4.74
CA LEU A 127 -3.12 -1.66 -3.93
C LEU A 127 -4.51 -2.10 -3.47
N ASP A 128 -4.59 -2.64 -2.25
CA ASP A 128 -5.84 -3.08 -1.62
C ASP A 128 -6.11 -2.42 -0.25
N GLY A 129 -5.27 -1.47 0.14
CA GLY A 129 -5.39 -0.75 1.41
C GLY A 129 -6.16 0.56 1.31
N ARG A 130 -5.76 1.51 2.17
CA ARG A 130 -6.30 2.88 2.20
C ARG A 130 -5.56 3.77 1.20
N ALA A 131 -6.14 4.94 0.89
CA ALA A 131 -5.53 5.99 0.07
C ALA A 131 -4.99 5.50 -1.29
N ARG A 132 -5.70 4.58 -1.97
CA ARG A 132 -5.22 3.88 -3.17
C ARG A 132 -4.75 4.83 -4.29
N PRO A 133 -5.45 5.92 -4.66
CA PRO A 133 -4.95 6.86 -5.67
C PRO A 133 -3.64 7.55 -5.27
N GLN A 134 -3.51 7.92 -4.00
CA GLN A 134 -2.33 8.59 -3.48
C GLN A 134 -1.13 7.62 -3.44
N VAL A 135 -1.37 6.38 -3.01
CA VAL A 135 -0.36 5.34 -3.09
C VAL A 135 0.03 5.09 -4.54
N ALA A 136 -0.92 4.95 -5.46
CA ALA A 136 -0.64 4.76 -6.88
C ALA A 136 0.25 5.87 -7.45
N TYR A 137 0.05 7.12 -7.05
CA TYR A 137 0.98 8.19 -7.40
C TYR A 137 2.35 8.01 -6.72
N ALA A 138 2.38 7.83 -5.40
CA ALA A 138 3.60 7.79 -4.62
C ALA A 138 4.57 6.70 -5.09
N VAL A 139 4.05 5.56 -5.52
CA VAL A 139 4.85 4.41 -5.95
C VAL A 139 5.41 4.53 -7.37
N LEU A 140 5.06 5.57 -8.15
CA LEU A 140 5.59 5.76 -9.52
C LEU A 140 7.12 5.73 -9.58
N LYS A 141 7.79 6.25 -8.53
CA LYS A 141 9.27 6.22 -8.42
C LYS A 141 9.81 4.84 -8.12
N GLN A 142 9.02 3.93 -7.56
CA GLN A 142 9.41 2.58 -7.18
C GLN A 142 9.02 1.52 -8.21
N LEU A 143 8.41 1.91 -9.33
CA LEU A 143 8.18 1.01 -10.46
C LEU A 143 9.48 0.70 -11.20
N ASN A 144 9.68 -0.57 -11.55
CA ASN A 144 10.84 -1.03 -12.32
C ASN A 144 10.64 -0.79 -13.83
N GLY A 145 10.69 0.49 -14.24
CA GLY A 145 10.48 0.93 -15.62
C GLY A 145 9.04 0.74 -16.13
N LEU A 146 8.84 0.88 -17.44
CA LEU A 146 7.52 0.80 -18.08
C LEU A 146 6.83 -0.58 -17.98
N ASN A 147 7.58 -1.66 -17.80
CA ASN A 147 7.02 -3.01 -17.76
C ASN A 147 6.41 -3.38 -16.41
N ALA A 148 6.70 -2.62 -15.35
CA ALA A 148 6.12 -2.85 -14.04
C ALA A 148 4.59 -2.63 -14.05
N LYS A 149 3.88 -3.46 -13.30
CA LYS A 149 2.41 -3.43 -13.22
C LYS A 149 1.93 -3.00 -11.85
N VAL A 150 0.89 -2.17 -11.86
CA VAL A 150 0.15 -1.75 -10.66
C VAL A 150 -1.25 -2.33 -10.72
N PHE A 151 -1.61 -3.08 -9.69
CA PHE A 151 -2.91 -3.70 -9.54
C PHE A 151 -3.72 -2.90 -8.51
N ILE A 152 -4.97 -2.55 -8.79
CA ILE A 152 -5.82 -1.81 -7.84
C ILE A 152 -7.15 -2.52 -7.66
N HIS A 153 -7.47 -2.84 -6.40
CA HIS A 153 -8.73 -3.46 -6.02
C HIS A 153 -9.89 -2.45 -5.87
N ASP A 154 -11.13 -2.93 -5.85
CA ASP A 154 -12.40 -2.18 -5.91
C ASP A 154 -12.43 -1.04 -6.94
N TRP A 155 -11.95 -1.30 -8.14
CA TRP A 155 -11.77 -0.25 -9.16
C TRP A 155 -13.08 0.30 -9.75
N ASN A 156 -14.06 -0.56 -10.02
CA ASN A 156 -15.13 -0.24 -10.97
C ASN A 156 -16.08 0.85 -10.49
N GLN A 157 -16.45 0.82 -9.20
CA GLN A 157 -17.40 1.79 -8.63
C GLN A 157 -16.73 3.06 -8.08
N ARG A 158 -15.40 3.10 -8.03
CA ARG A 158 -14.64 4.20 -7.41
C ARG A 158 -14.11 5.15 -8.48
N LYS A 159 -15.03 5.94 -9.05
CA LYS A 159 -14.73 6.91 -10.13
C LYS A 159 -13.64 7.90 -9.75
N GLU A 160 -13.55 8.23 -8.46
CA GLU A 160 -12.51 9.08 -7.90
C GLU A 160 -11.10 8.50 -8.08
N TYR A 161 -10.96 7.18 -8.21
CA TYR A 161 -9.66 6.54 -8.46
C TYR A 161 -9.17 6.78 -9.88
N HIS A 162 -10.09 6.98 -10.82
CA HIS A 162 -9.78 7.04 -12.25
C HIS A 162 -9.02 8.33 -12.63
N ILE A 163 -8.81 9.27 -11.70
CA ILE A 163 -7.92 10.41 -11.92
C ILE A 163 -6.49 9.96 -12.28
N ILE A 164 -5.99 8.88 -11.67
CA ILE A 164 -4.62 8.41 -11.89
C ILE A 164 -4.40 7.90 -13.32
N VAL A 165 -5.44 7.42 -14.00
CA VAL A 165 -5.35 6.98 -15.40
C VAL A 165 -5.47 8.12 -16.40
N LYS A 166 -5.98 9.28 -15.97
CA LYS A 166 -5.92 10.50 -16.79
C LYS A 166 -4.50 10.99 -16.92
N GLU A 167 -3.72 10.89 -15.85
CA GLU A 167 -2.42 11.57 -15.78
C GLU A 167 -1.21 10.63 -15.82
N PHE A 168 -1.27 9.48 -15.13
CA PHE A 168 -0.05 8.72 -14.82
C PHE A 168 -0.01 7.31 -15.42
N TYR A 169 -1.16 6.67 -15.56
CA TYR A 169 -1.26 5.25 -15.91
C TYR A 169 -2.10 4.97 -17.16
N ASN A 170 -1.72 3.96 -17.92
CA ASN A 170 -2.57 3.31 -18.92
C ASN A 170 -3.27 2.10 -18.27
N ILE A 171 -4.53 1.85 -18.64
CA ILE A 171 -5.22 0.61 -18.28
C ILE A 171 -4.79 -0.49 -19.26
N ILE A 172 -4.33 -1.61 -18.72
CA ILE A 172 -3.90 -2.79 -19.50
C ILE A 172 -4.95 -3.87 -19.50
N ASP A 173 -5.54 -4.11 -18.34
CA ASP A 173 -6.65 -5.05 -18.19
C ASP A 173 -7.56 -4.58 -17.06
N GLN A 174 -8.82 -4.97 -17.12
CA GLN A 174 -9.77 -4.69 -16.05
C GLN A 174 -10.87 -5.75 -16.00
N GLN A 175 -11.13 -6.23 -14.79
CA GLN A 175 -12.28 -7.07 -14.52
C GLN A 175 -13.53 -6.18 -14.36
N MET A 176 -14.33 -6.09 -15.42
CA MET A 176 -15.55 -5.26 -15.45
C MET A 176 -16.70 -5.85 -14.61
N GLU A 177 -16.79 -7.17 -14.53
CA GLU A 177 -17.86 -7.87 -13.83
C GLU A 177 -17.37 -8.38 -12.48
N SER A 178 -18.03 -7.92 -11.40
CA SER A 178 -17.80 -8.45 -10.06
C SER A 178 -19.13 -8.79 -9.41
N ASN A 179 -19.22 -10.02 -8.92
CA ASN A 179 -20.35 -10.49 -8.13
C ASN A 179 -20.26 -10.05 -6.65
N GLN A 180 -19.22 -9.28 -6.28
CA GLN A 180 -19.10 -8.75 -4.93
C GLN A 180 -20.09 -7.61 -4.70
N VAL A 181 -20.68 -7.58 -3.50
CA VAL A 181 -21.51 -6.47 -3.04
C VAL A 181 -20.68 -5.19 -3.03
N GLY A 182 -21.08 -4.18 -3.81
CA GLY A 182 -20.29 -2.97 -4.05
C GLY A 182 -19.51 -2.97 -5.37
N GLY A 183 -19.75 -3.93 -6.25
CA GLY A 183 -19.29 -3.96 -7.65
C GLY A 183 -17.78 -4.13 -7.86
N GLY A 184 -17.00 -4.27 -6.78
CA GLY A 184 -15.59 -4.66 -6.72
C GLY A 184 -14.74 -4.30 -7.94
N GLY A 185 -13.99 -5.28 -8.43
CA GLY A 185 -13.21 -5.19 -9.65
C GLY A 185 -11.73 -4.96 -9.38
N LEU A 186 -10.92 -5.49 -10.29
CA LEU A 186 -9.48 -5.36 -10.31
C LEU A 186 -9.08 -4.67 -11.61
N VAL A 187 -8.21 -3.67 -11.54
CA VAL A 187 -7.57 -3.09 -12.72
C VAL A 187 -6.07 -3.37 -12.69
N VAL A 188 -5.51 -3.59 -13.87
CA VAL A 188 -4.07 -3.68 -14.12
C VAL A 188 -3.64 -2.44 -14.88
N LEU A 189 -2.64 -1.76 -14.35
CA LEU A 189 -2.14 -0.50 -14.85
C LEU A 189 -0.66 -0.60 -15.19
N GLU A 190 -0.22 0.21 -16.15
CA GLU A 190 1.19 0.46 -16.42
C GLU A 190 1.48 1.96 -16.53
N LYS A 191 2.73 2.34 -16.32
CA LYS A 191 3.15 3.74 -16.38
C LYS A 191 3.02 4.27 -17.82
N LYS A 192 2.50 5.49 -18.00
CA LYS A 192 2.38 6.12 -19.33
C LYS A 192 3.73 6.45 -19.98
N SER A 193 4.71 6.89 -19.20
CA SER A 193 6.05 7.26 -19.68
C SER A 193 7.09 7.18 -18.58
N GLU A 194 8.37 7.06 -18.93
CA GLU A 194 9.47 7.00 -17.95
C GLU A 194 9.61 8.30 -17.13
N ASP A 195 9.20 9.43 -17.70
CA ASP A 195 9.35 10.76 -17.08
C ASP A 195 8.30 11.06 -16.01
N ILE A 196 7.20 10.32 -15.99
CA ILE A 196 6.11 10.53 -15.03
C ILE A 196 6.51 10.15 -13.60
N GLY A 197 6.05 10.94 -12.63
CA GLY A 197 6.30 10.70 -11.21
C GLY A 197 7.73 11.01 -10.76
N LYS A 198 8.49 11.81 -11.52
CA LYS A 198 9.78 12.35 -11.07
C LYS A 198 9.62 13.44 -10.00
N ASP A 199 8.46 14.07 -9.92
CA ASP A 199 8.14 15.12 -8.94
C ASP A 199 7.84 14.54 -7.55
N ASN A 200 8.05 15.32 -6.48
CA ASN A 200 7.67 14.90 -5.13
C ASN A 200 6.13 14.91 -5.03
N ILE A 201 5.52 13.98 -4.28
CA ILE A 201 4.09 14.07 -3.94
C ILE A 201 3.78 15.39 -3.20
N ASN A 202 4.79 15.96 -2.54
CA ASN A 202 4.74 17.27 -1.91
C ASN A 202 4.71 18.44 -2.91
N ASP A 203 5.06 18.23 -4.19
CA ASP A 203 5.14 19.29 -5.22
C ASP A 203 3.88 19.31 -6.10
N ILE A 204 2.96 18.35 -5.94
CA ILE A 204 1.69 18.35 -6.66
C ILE A 204 0.78 19.42 -6.05
N GLN A 205 0.41 20.41 -6.86
CA GLN A 205 -0.39 21.59 -6.48
C GLN A 205 -1.68 21.26 -5.73
N TRP A 206 -2.29 20.09 -5.96
CA TRP A 206 -3.53 19.70 -5.29
C TRP A 206 -3.39 19.43 -3.78
N LYS A 207 -2.17 19.46 -3.24
CA LYS A 207 -1.95 19.33 -1.80
C LYS A 207 -2.26 20.60 -1.01
N TYR A 208 -2.10 21.79 -1.60
CA TYR A 208 -2.10 23.05 -0.83
C TYR A 208 -3.25 24.01 -1.17
N GLU A 209 -3.85 23.92 -2.35
CA GLU A 209 -4.86 24.91 -2.76
C GLU A 209 -6.31 24.41 -2.64
N LYS A 210 -6.51 23.10 -2.46
CA LYS A 210 -7.75 22.41 -2.11
C LYS A 210 -7.41 20.92 -2.17
N GLU A 211 -7.63 20.16 -1.10
CA GLU A 211 -7.73 18.70 -1.23
C GLU A 211 -8.66 18.45 -2.42
N PRO A 212 -8.22 17.78 -3.50
CA PRO A 212 -9.03 17.71 -4.70
C PRO A 212 -10.42 17.18 -4.34
N ASN A 213 -11.47 17.65 -5.00
CA ASN A 213 -12.84 17.23 -4.67
C ASN A 213 -13.07 15.70 -4.78
N TRP A 214 -12.12 14.94 -5.36
CA TRP A 214 -12.09 13.48 -5.41
C TRP A 214 -11.36 12.81 -4.22
N TRP A 215 -10.80 13.59 -3.29
CA TRP A 215 -10.43 13.10 -1.94
C TRP A 215 -11.65 12.82 -1.07
N ILE A 216 -12.80 13.37 -1.49
CA ILE A 216 -14.11 13.10 -0.92
C ILE A 216 -14.52 11.74 -1.46
#